data_AF-A0A351A4R9-F1
#
_entry.id   AF-A0A351A4R9-F1
#
_cell.length_a   1.000
_cell.length_b   1.000
_cell.length_c   1.000
_cell.angle_alpha   90.00
_cell.angle_beta   90.00
_cell.angle_gamma   90.00
#
_symmetry.space_group_name_H-M   'P 1'
#
loop_
_entity.id
_entity.type
_entity.pdbx_description
1 polymer ?
#
loop_
_entity_poly.entity_id
_entity_poly.type
_entity_poly.pdbx_seq_one_letter_code
_entity_poly.pdbx_strand_id
1 'polypeptide(L)' 'NLVDRVVNEPVGGAHRDPRAMATALKRALGDALRELEALTPSELVAQR' A
#
# COMPACT_ATOMS: atom_id res chain seq x y z
N ASN A 1 2.40 14.53 6.96
CA ASN A 1 1.71 13.28 6.59
C ASN A 1 2.20 12.16 7.47
N LEU A 2 1.29 11.39 8.06
CA LEU A 2 1.67 10.25 8.90
C LEU A 2 1.44 8.92 8.15
N VAL A 3 0.28 8.73 7.51
CA VAL A 3 -0.05 7.53 6.73
C VAL A 3 -1.04 7.89 5.62
N ASP A 4 -0.84 7.38 4.39
CA ASP A 4 -1.71 7.63 3.24
C ASP A 4 -2.88 6.62 3.12
N ARG A 5 -2.68 5.39 3.59
CA ARG A 5 -3.68 4.33 3.57
C ARG A 5 -3.48 3.32 4.70
N VAL A 6 -4.60 2.90 5.31
CA VAL A 6 -4.65 1.75 6.23
C VAL A 6 -5.21 0.55 5.48
N VAL A 7 -4.51 -0.59 5.53
CA VAL A 7 -4.97 -1.85 4.92
C VAL A 7 -5.75 -2.65 5.95
N ASN A 8 -6.97 -3.04 5.63
CA ASN A 8 -7.82 -3.80 6.53
C ASN A 8 -7.29 -5.23 6.73
N GLU A 9 -7.26 -5.68 7.99
CA GLU A 9 -6.94 -7.06 8.32
C GLU A 9 -8.12 -8.01 8.06
N PRO A 10 -7.86 -9.31 7.83
CA PRO A 10 -8.89 -10.34 7.82
C PRO A 10 -9.66 -10.44 9.14
N VAL A 11 -10.86 -11.02 9.11
CA VAL A 11 -11.64 -11.27 10.33
C VAL A 11 -10.86 -12.16 11.30
N GLY A 12 -10.66 -11.68 12.52
CA GLY A 12 -9.83 -12.33 13.53
C GLY A 12 -8.33 -12.02 13.43
N GLY A 13 -7.95 -11.06 12.57
CA GLY A 13 -6.62 -10.46 12.51
C GLY A 13 -5.66 -11.10 11.51
N ALA A 14 -4.61 -10.37 11.15
CA ALA A 14 -3.60 -10.80 10.19
C ALA A 14 -2.87 -12.10 10.58
N HIS A 15 -2.71 -12.36 11.87
CA HIS A 15 -2.08 -13.57 12.39
C HIS A 15 -2.93 -14.84 12.17
N ARG A 16 -4.25 -14.69 12.08
CA ARG A 16 -5.19 -15.80 11.88
C ARG A 16 -5.24 -16.26 10.42
N ASP A 17 -5.10 -15.32 9.49
CA ASP A 17 -4.96 -15.63 8.06
C ASP A 17 -3.85 -14.78 7.40
N PRO A 18 -2.58 -15.18 7.56
CA PRO A 18 -1.45 -14.45 6.99
C PRO A 18 -1.45 -14.45 5.45
N ARG A 19 -2.06 -15.44 4.81
CA ARG A 19 -2.12 -15.55 3.34
C ARG A 19 -3.09 -14.51 2.77
N ALA A 20 -4.26 -14.35 3.39
CA ALA A 20 -5.20 -13.29 3.03
C ALA A 20 -4.57 -11.91 3.28
N MET A 21 -3.92 -11.71 4.43
CA MET A 21 -3.25 -10.43 4.71
C MET A 21 -2.15 -10.12 3.69
N ALA A 22 -1.30 -11.08 3.34
CA ALA A 22 -0.25 -10.90 2.34
C ALA A 22 -0.82 -10.51 0.97
N THR A 23 -1.96 -11.09 0.59
CA THR A 23 -2.65 -10.77 -0.67
C THR A 23 -3.17 -9.33 -0.66
N ALA A 24 -3.81 -8.92 0.43
CA ALA A 24 -4.31 -7.56 0.60
C ALA A 24 -3.17 -6.53 0.58
N LEU A 25 -2.08 -6.80 1.31
CA LEU A 25 -0.90 -5.95 1.35
C LEU A 25 -0.23 -5.84 -0.03
N LYS A 26 -0.03 -6.97 -0.73
CA LYS A 26 0.57 -6.97 -2.07
C LYS A 26 -0.21 -6.09 -3.04
N ARG A 27 -1.54 -6.16 -3.00
CA ARG A 27 -2.40 -5.31 -3.83
C ARG A 27 -2.23 -3.83 -3.48
N ALA A 28 -2.30 -3.49 -2.19
CA ALA A 28 -2.18 -2.11 -1.74
C ALA A 28 -0.83 -1.48 -2.11
N LEU A 29 0.26 -2.23 -1.94
CA LEU A 29 1.60 -1.79 -2.35
C LEU A 29 1.71 -1.63 -3.86
N GLY A 30 1.16 -2.57 -4.64
CA GLY A 30 1.15 -2.49 -6.09
C GLY A 30 0.33 -1.34 -6.64
N ASP A 31 -0.77 -0.95 -5.97
CA ASP A 31 -1.54 0.25 -6.30
C ASP A 31 -0.73 1.52 -6.02
N ALA A 32 -0.16 1.65 -4.82
CA ALA A 32 0.64 2.81 -4.44
C ALA A 32 1.89 2.98 -5.32
N LEU A 33 2.55 1.88 -5.68
CA LEU A 33 3.71 1.92 -6.58
C LEU A 33 3.32 2.44 -7.96
N ARG A 34 2.19 1.97 -8.52
CA ARG A 34 1.68 2.44 -9.82
C ARG A 34 1.37 3.94 -9.80
N GLU A 35 0.83 4.45 -8.69
CA GLU A 35 0.59 5.89 -8.52
C GLU A 35 1.90 6.69 -8.61
N LEU A 36 2.98 6.19 -8.00
CA LEU A 36 4.30 6.84 -8.03
C LEU A 36 5.01 6.69 -9.38
N GLU A 37 4.89 5.52 -10.03
CA GLU A 37 5.51 5.26 -11.35
C GLU A 37 4.90 6.13 -12.47
N ALA A 38 3.69 6.66 -12.27
CA ALA A 38 3.05 7.57 -13.20
C ALA A 38 3.64 9.01 -13.16
N LEU A 39 4.46 9.33 -12.16
CA LEU A 39 5.03 10.66 -11.95
C LEU A 39 6.45 10.75 -12.53
N THR A 40 6.80 11.93 -13.02
CA THR A 40 8.18 12.24 -13.40
C THR A 40 9.08 12.36 -12.16
N PRO A 41 10.41 12.20 -12.31
CA PRO A 41 11.35 12.39 -11.20
C PRO A 41 11.22 13.77 -10.52
N SER A 42 10.94 14.83 -11.27
CA SER A 42 10.73 16.17 -10.72
C SER A 42 9.45 16.27 -9.87
N GLU A 43 8.37 15.63 -10.31
CA GLU A 43 7.09 15.62 -9.57
C GLU A 43 7.20 14.78 -8.29
N LEU A 44 7.89 13.63 -8.35
CA LEU A 44 8.15 12.80 -7.18
C LEU A 44 8.91 13.56 -6.07
N VAL A 45 9.92 14.34 -6.44
CA VAL A 45 10.69 15.15 -5.48
C VAL A 45 9.84 16.27 -4.90
N ALA A 46 8.96 16.89 -5.70
CA ALA A 46 8.08 17.96 -5.23
C ALA A 46 6.98 17.47 -4.27
N GLN A 47 6.58 16.19 -4.33
CA GLN A 47 5.51 15.60 -3.53
C GLN A 47 5.98 14.87 -2.26
N ARG A 48 7.29 14.84 -1.99
CA ARG A 48 7.88 14.15 -0.83
C ARG A 48 7.80 14.98 0.45
#